data_AF-A0A0T5PCD9-F1
#
_entry.id   AF-A0A0T5PCD9-F1
#
_cell.length_a   1.000
_cell.length_b   1.000
_cell.length_c   1.000
_cell.angle_alpha   90.00
_cell.angle_beta   90.00
_cell.angle_gamma   90.00
#
_symmetry.space_group_name_H-M   'P 1'
#
loop_
_entity.id
_entity.type
_entity.pdbx_description
1 polymer ?
#
loop_
_entity_poly.entity_id
_entity_poly.type
_entity_poly.pdbx_seq_one_letter_code
_entity_poly.pdbx_strand_id
1 'polypeptide(L)'
;MKSDIAFGTRLPYGRVAKICGVADRQLGEKIAQYPERRPKHRLYDSAPGSTRPHTFYITGFDDGCARQFTAAMAVFGSVEMHEQLRYGLPAEVQPYSDTDKAYEKLKRRVCNKPRRKPCGSRIGQMAKDTVFLSVYERFGGNSQWMNILLHGGDIVAQDRKSGL
;
A
#
# COMPACT_ATOMS: atom_id res chain seq x y z
N MET A 1 14.10 18.96 -3.34
CA MET A 1 13.74 17.57 -2.96
C MET A 1 14.99 16.79 -2.60
N LYS A 2 14.99 16.02 -1.50
CA LYS A 2 16.13 15.21 -1.04
C LYS A 2 15.71 13.75 -0.93
N SER A 3 16.48 12.84 -1.52
CA SER A 3 16.29 11.39 -1.40
C SER A 3 16.87 10.87 -0.09
N ASP A 4 16.29 9.81 0.46
CA ASP A 4 16.81 9.13 1.65
C ASP A 4 17.96 8.18 1.29
N ILE A 5 17.95 7.68 0.05
CA ILE A 5 18.90 6.70 -0.50
C ILE A 5 19.25 7.05 -1.96
N ALA A 6 20.35 6.48 -2.46
CA ALA A 6 20.71 6.55 -3.87
C ALA A 6 19.87 5.57 -4.72
N PHE A 7 19.60 5.93 -5.98
CA PHE A 7 18.92 5.05 -6.93
C PHE A 7 19.67 3.73 -7.11
N GLY A 8 18.92 2.62 -7.19
CA GLY A 8 19.48 1.26 -7.29
C GLY A 8 19.92 0.65 -5.95
N THR A 9 19.87 1.38 -4.84
CA THR A 9 20.16 0.82 -3.51
C THR A 9 19.13 -0.27 -3.17
N ARG A 10 19.55 -1.47 -2.78
CA ARG A 10 18.61 -2.51 -2.34
C ARG A 10 18.28 -2.35 -0.86
N LEU A 11 16.99 -2.28 -0.53
CA LEU A 11 16.53 -2.12 0.85
C LEU A 11 16.32 -3.48 1.54
N PRO A 12 16.55 -3.58 2.86
CA PRO A 12 16.01 -4.69 3.64
C PRO A 12 14.48 -4.75 3.54
N TYR A 13 13.92 -5.95 3.59
CA TYR A 13 12.47 -6.13 3.56
C TYR A 13 11.78 -5.39 4.73
N GLY A 14 10.62 -4.80 4.45
CA GLY A 14 9.84 -4.01 5.41
C GLY A 14 10.35 -2.58 5.62
N ARG A 15 11.31 -2.11 4.80
CA ARG A 15 11.72 -0.70 4.76
C ARG A 15 11.18 -0.06 3.50
N VAL A 16 10.68 1.17 3.66
CA VAL A 16 10.31 2.07 2.57
C VAL A 16 11.23 3.28 2.65
N ALA A 17 11.81 3.69 1.53
CA ALA A 17 12.64 4.89 1.46
C ALA A 17 12.18 5.80 0.33
N LYS A 18 12.33 7.11 0.53
CA LYS A 18 12.00 8.11 -0.49
C LYS A 18 13.14 8.27 -1.48
N ILE A 19 12.79 8.36 -2.76
CA ILE A 19 13.72 8.65 -3.85
C ILE A 19 13.15 9.66 -4.83
N CYS A 20 13.89 10.73 -5.07
CA CYS A 20 13.47 11.88 -5.86
C CYS A 20 14.34 12.03 -7.11
N GLY A 21 13.81 12.66 -8.16
CA GLY A 21 14.58 12.99 -9.37
C GLY A 21 14.88 11.80 -10.29
N VAL A 22 14.20 10.68 -10.11
CA VAL A 22 14.31 9.50 -10.98
C VAL A 22 13.13 9.53 -11.95
N ALA A 23 13.40 9.41 -13.25
CA ALA A 23 12.34 9.39 -14.25
C ALA A 23 11.57 8.06 -14.20
N ASP A 24 10.26 8.10 -14.41
CA ASP A 24 9.38 6.91 -14.39
C ASP A 24 9.91 5.75 -15.25
N ARG A 25 10.48 6.06 -16.43
CA ARG A 25 11.08 5.08 -17.35
C ARG A 25 12.25 4.28 -16.76
N GLN A 26 12.85 4.76 -15.66
CA GLN A 26 13.96 4.11 -14.97
C GLN A 26 13.46 3.19 -13.85
N LEU A 27 12.20 3.31 -13.42
CA LEU A 27 11.65 2.56 -12.29
C LEU A 27 11.32 1.10 -12.63
N GLY A 28 11.35 0.74 -13.92
CA GLY A 28 10.93 -0.56 -14.44
C GLY A 28 9.55 -0.50 -15.08
N GLU A 29 8.83 -1.61 -15.08
CA GLU A 29 7.51 -1.72 -15.70
C GLU A 29 6.42 -1.27 -14.73
N LYS A 30 5.48 -0.44 -15.21
CA LYS A 30 4.29 -0.09 -14.44
C LYS A 30 3.31 -1.27 -14.43
N ILE A 31 3.29 -2.03 -13.35
CA ILE A 31 2.46 -3.25 -13.22
C ILE A 31 1.05 -2.98 -12.68
N ALA A 32 0.83 -1.87 -11.98
CA ALA A 32 -0.49 -1.52 -11.45
C ALA A 32 -0.66 -0.01 -11.25
N GLN A 33 -1.90 0.44 -11.14
CA GLN A 33 -2.25 1.82 -10.82
C GLN A 33 -3.54 1.89 -10.02
N TYR A 34 -3.69 2.92 -9.18
CA TYR A 34 -4.88 3.12 -8.37
C TYR A 34 -5.23 4.62 -8.17
N PRO A 35 -6.51 5.02 -8.26
CA PRO A 35 -7.60 4.23 -8.81
C PRO A 35 -7.36 3.88 -10.28
N GLU A 36 -8.05 2.86 -10.81
CA GLU A 36 -7.87 2.43 -12.20
C GLU A 36 -8.12 3.57 -13.19
N ARG A 37 -9.13 4.41 -12.91
CA ARG A 37 -9.46 5.62 -13.65
C ARG A 37 -8.91 6.84 -12.91
N ARG A 38 -8.12 7.67 -13.60
CA ARG A 38 -7.42 8.85 -13.02
C ARG A 38 -6.50 8.45 -11.85
N PRO A 39 -5.46 7.65 -12.12
CA PRO A 39 -4.63 7.10 -11.07
C PRO A 39 -3.86 8.17 -10.29
N LYS A 40 -4.04 8.16 -8.97
CA LYS A 40 -3.18 8.89 -8.03
C LYS A 40 -1.85 8.15 -7.90
N HIS A 41 -1.90 6.86 -7.59
CA HIS A 41 -0.72 6.01 -7.38
C HIS A 41 -0.45 5.08 -8.56
N ARG A 42 0.84 4.82 -8.81
CA ARG A 42 1.31 3.86 -9.81
C ARG A 42 2.39 3.00 -9.17
N LEU A 43 2.30 1.69 -9.38
CA LEU A 43 3.25 0.70 -8.87
C LEU A 43 4.11 0.22 -10.04
N TYR A 44 5.42 0.22 -9.82
CA TYR A 44 6.44 -0.20 -10.77
C TYR A 44 7.25 -1.35 -10.21
N ASP A 45 7.59 -2.28 -11.07
CA ASP A 45 8.40 -3.46 -10.81
C ASP A 45 9.71 -3.36 -11.60
N SER A 46 10.84 -3.40 -10.88
CA SER A 46 12.18 -3.30 -11.48
C SER A 46 12.64 -4.57 -12.21
N ALA A 47 12.02 -5.72 -11.94
CA ALA A 47 12.33 -7.01 -12.54
C ALA A 47 11.05 -7.87 -12.74
N PRO A 48 10.13 -7.46 -13.64
CA PRO A 48 8.87 -8.16 -13.87
C PRO A 48 9.09 -9.63 -14.23
N GLY A 49 8.27 -10.51 -13.67
CA GLY A 49 8.37 -11.96 -13.85
C GLY A 49 9.38 -12.65 -12.92
N SER A 50 10.18 -11.91 -12.16
CA SER A 50 11.01 -12.47 -11.08
C SER A 50 10.15 -12.88 -9.88
N THR A 51 10.35 -14.08 -9.37
CA THR A 51 9.78 -14.54 -8.08
C THR A 51 10.70 -14.29 -6.90
N ARG A 52 11.94 -13.82 -7.14
CA ARG A 52 12.90 -13.45 -6.09
C ARG A 52 12.63 -12.02 -5.60
N PRO A 53 12.92 -11.69 -4.33
CA PRO A 53 12.79 -10.33 -3.84
C PRO A 53 13.58 -9.35 -4.70
N HIS A 54 12.99 -8.26 -5.15
CA HIS A 54 13.62 -7.21 -5.94
C HIS A 54 12.95 -5.86 -5.64
N THR A 55 13.40 -4.81 -6.30
CA THR A 55 12.95 -3.46 -5.99
C THR A 55 11.61 -3.18 -6.64
N PHE A 56 10.70 -2.60 -5.87
CA PHE A 56 9.47 -2.00 -6.35
C PHE A 56 9.48 -0.51 -6.04
N TYR A 57 8.77 0.25 -6.86
CA TYR A 57 8.56 1.68 -6.67
C TYR A 57 7.09 2.01 -6.71
N ILE A 58 6.67 2.95 -5.88
CA ILE A 58 5.35 3.56 -5.98
C ILE A 58 5.48 5.07 -6.12
N THR A 59 4.75 5.65 -7.08
CA THR A 59 4.69 7.09 -7.33
C THR A 59 3.31 7.66 -7.01
N GLY A 60 3.12 8.97 -7.21
CA GLY A 60 1.84 9.64 -6.94
C GLY A 60 1.77 10.40 -5.62
N PHE A 61 2.91 10.60 -4.97
CA PHE A 61 3.01 11.33 -3.71
C PHE A 61 3.11 12.83 -3.94
N ASP A 62 2.65 13.60 -2.95
CA ASP A 62 2.55 15.07 -3.07
C ASP A 62 3.92 15.75 -3.11
N ASP A 63 4.96 15.11 -2.57
CA ASP A 63 6.34 15.59 -2.66
C ASP A 63 7.01 15.26 -4.01
N GLY A 64 6.31 14.61 -4.94
CA GLY A 64 6.81 14.24 -6.26
C GLY A 64 7.88 13.14 -6.27
N CYS A 65 8.17 12.51 -5.12
CA CYS A 65 9.18 11.46 -5.00
C CYS A 65 8.55 10.07 -5.03
N ALA A 66 9.27 9.09 -5.60
CA ALA A 66 8.87 7.70 -5.50
C ALA A 66 9.18 7.17 -4.09
N ARG A 67 8.43 6.14 -3.67
CA ARG A 67 8.74 5.32 -2.51
C ARG A 67 9.29 4.00 -3.02
N GLN A 68 10.49 3.67 -2.61
CA GLN A 68 11.17 2.43 -2.96
C GLN A 68 11.04 1.43 -1.81
N PHE A 69 10.83 0.16 -2.14
CA PHE A 69 10.84 -0.95 -1.19
C PHE A 69 11.27 -2.25 -1.88
N THR A 70 11.64 -3.26 -1.10
CA THR A 70 12.01 -4.59 -1.61
C THR A 70 10.89 -5.58 -1.34
N ALA A 71 10.51 -6.37 -2.33
CA ALA A 71 9.46 -7.40 -2.23
C ALA A 71 9.66 -8.48 -3.28
N ALA A 72 9.06 -9.66 -3.11
CA ALA A 72 8.86 -10.60 -4.21
C ALA A 72 7.55 -10.32 -4.98
N MET A 73 6.56 -9.71 -4.32
CA MET A 73 5.29 -9.33 -4.93
C MET A 73 4.68 -8.15 -4.17
N ALA A 74 4.00 -7.25 -4.89
CA ALA A 74 3.28 -6.13 -4.30
C ALA A 74 1.93 -5.96 -4.99
N VAL A 75 0.85 -5.81 -4.21
CA VAL A 75 -0.53 -5.82 -4.71
C VAL A 75 -1.34 -4.71 -4.05
N PHE A 76 -2.08 -3.95 -4.84
CA PHE A 76 -3.08 -3.02 -4.30
C PHE A 76 -4.31 -3.78 -3.80
N GLY A 77 -4.72 -3.51 -2.55
CA GLY A 77 -5.96 -3.97 -1.94
C GLY A 77 -6.93 -2.80 -1.76
N SER A 78 -8.14 -2.94 -2.29
CA SER A 78 -9.15 -1.88 -2.20
C SER A 78 -9.71 -1.72 -0.79
N VAL A 79 -10.21 -0.52 -0.48
CA VAL A 79 -10.86 -0.25 0.80
C VAL A 79 -12.20 -1.00 0.93
N GLU A 80 -12.88 -1.27 -0.18
CA GLU A 80 -14.08 -2.12 -0.23
C GLU A 80 -13.77 -3.54 0.23
N MET A 81 -12.71 -4.15 -0.32
CA MET A 81 -12.29 -5.50 0.04
C MET A 81 -11.84 -5.56 1.51
N HIS A 82 -11.14 -4.52 1.98
CA HIS A 82 -10.78 -4.39 3.39
C HIS A 82 -12.01 -4.43 4.30
N GLU A 83 -13.05 -3.63 4.01
CA GLU A 83 -14.28 -3.64 4.83
C GLU A 83 -15.03 -4.96 4.75
N GLN A 84 -15.11 -5.58 3.57
CA GLN A 84 -15.75 -6.89 3.40
C GLN A 84 -15.09 -7.95 4.29
N LEU A 85 -13.76 -8.02 4.29
CA LEU A 85 -13.02 -8.95 5.15
C LEU A 85 -13.16 -8.57 6.64
N ARG A 86 -13.09 -7.28 6.97
CA ARG A 86 -13.09 -6.82 8.37
C ARG A 86 -14.44 -6.95 9.07
N TYR A 87 -15.54 -6.74 8.34
CA TYR A 87 -16.89 -6.77 8.90
C TYR A 87 -17.71 -8.01 8.51
N GLY A 88 -17.24 -8.78 7.52
CA GLY A 88 -17.85 -10.06 7.15
C GLY A 88 -17.38 -11.25 7.99
N LEU A 89 -16.22 -11.14 8.67
CA LEU A 89 -15.72 -12.16 9.60
C LEU A 89 -16.10 -11.82 11.05
N PRO A 90 -16.23 -12.82 11.95
CA PRO A 90 -16.35 -12.56 13.38
C PRO A 90 -15.18 -11.68 13.85
N ALA A 91 -15.48 -10.55 14.48
CA ALA A 91 -14.50 -9.50 14.78
C ALA A 91 -13.34 -9.95 15.69
N GLU A 92 -13.47 -11.11 16.33
CA GLU A 92 -12.57 -11.73 17.30
C GLU A 92 -11.36 -12.44 16.66
N VAL A 93 -11.37 -12.69 15.35
CA VAL A 93 -10.36 -13.56 14.70
C VAL A 93 -9.04 -12.81 14.40
N GLN A 94 -9.05 -11.47 14.30
CA GLN A 94 -7.88 -10.68 13.87
C GLN A 94 -7.70 -9.40 14.72
N PRO A 95 -6.60 -9.28 15.50
CA PRO A 95 -6.24 -8.05 16.20
C PRO A 95 -6.21 -6.83 15.28
N TYR A 96 -6.51 -5.65 15.82
CA TYR A 96 -6.39 -4.39 15.07
C TYR A 96 -4.92 -4.01 14.90
N SER A 97 -4.46 -4.05 13.66
CA SER A 97 -3.14 -3.58 13.26
C SER A 97 -3.09 -2.04 13.16
N ASP A 98 -1.90 -1.46 12.97
CA ASP A 98 -1.75 0.00 12.92
C ASP A 98 -2.35 0.59 11.64
N THR A 99 -2.29 -0.15 10.53
CA THR A 99 -3.00 0.19 9.30
C THR A 99 -4.53 0.13 9.49
N ASP A 100 -5.06 -0.82 10.27
CA ASP A 100 -6.50 -0.87 10.58
C ASP A 100 -6.93 0.32 11.46
N LYS A 101 -6.12 0.69 12.47
CA LYS A 101 -6.39 1.86 13.32
C LYS A 101 -6.36 3.16 12.50
N ALA A 102 -5.40 3.29 11.59
CA ALA A 102 -5.30 4.44 10.70
C ALA A 102 -6.48 4.50 9.73
N TYR A 103 -6.86 3.35 9.16
CA TYR A 103 -8.04 3.21 8.31
C TYR A 103 -9.32 3.65 9.04
N GLU A 104 -9.57 3.18 10.26
CA GLU A 104 -10.75 3.57 11.06
C GLU A 104 -10.80 5.08 11.33
N LYS A 105 -9.64 5.72 11.59
CA LYS A 105 -9.54 7.18 11.76
C LYS A 105 -9.89 7.91 10.45
N LEU A 106 -9.40 7.40 9.33
CA LEU A 106 -9.65 7.96 7.99
C LEU A 106 -11.13 7.83 7.61
N LYS A 107 -11.67 6.62 7.73
CA LYS A 107 -13.07 6.27 7.48
C LYS A 107 -14.01 7.12 8.32
N ARG A 108 -13.71 7.37 9.59
CA ARG A 108 -14.54 8.27 10.41
C ARG A 108 -14.62 9.67 9.82
N ARG A 109 -13.52 10.22 9.28
CA ARG A 109 -13.49 11.55 8.65
C ARG A 109 -14.25 11.59 7.33
N VAL A 110 -14.06 10.59 6.47
CA VAL A 110 -14.68 10.55 5.13
C VAL A 110 -16.14 10.11 5.19
N CYS A 111 -16.40 9.03 5.91
CA CYS A 111 -17.69 8.34 5.90
C CYS A 111 -18.64 8.78 7.02
N ASN A 112 -18.14 9.51 8.04
CA ASN A 112 -18.88 9.85 9.25
C ASN A 112 -19.51 8.63 9.95
N LYS A 113 -18.75 7.54 10.07
CA LYS A 113 -19.17 6.29 10.73
C LYS A 113 -18.37 6.05 12.01
N PRO A 114 -19.00 5.51 13.06
CA PRO A 114 -18.29 5.09 14.26
C PRO A 114 -17.35 3.92 13.95
N ARG A 115 -16.47 3.60 14.90
CA ARG A 115 -15.57 2.45 14.78
C ARG A 115 -16.36 1.16 14.58
N ARG A 116 -15.76 0.19 13.88
CA ARG A 116 -16.35 -1.16 13.67
C ARG A 116 -17.67 -1.16 12.88
N LYS A 117 -17.99 -0.08 12.17
CA LYS A 117 -19.13 -0.02 11.23
C LYS A 117 -18.62 0.27 9.82
N PRO A 118 -19.18 -0.38 8.79
CA PRO A 118 -18.78 -0.13 7.40
C PRO A 118 -19.07 1.32 6.99
N CYS A 119 -18.27 1.84 6.06
CA CYS A 119 -18.42 3.15 5.45
C CYS A 119 -19.76 3.27 4.70
N GLY A 120 -20.26 2.17 4.13
CA GLY A 120 -21.51 2.12 3.38
C GLY A 120 -21.43 2.89 2.07
N SER A 121 -22.45 3.70 1.75
CA SER A 121 -22.54 4.41 0.46
C SER A 121 -21.41 5.39 0.17
N ARG A 122 -20.63 5.79 1.18
CA ARG A 122 -19.47 6.68 1.02
C ARG A 122 -18.16 5.96 0.69
N ILE A 123 -18.15 4.63 0.59
CA ILE A 123 -16.91 3.87 0.37
C ILE A 123 -16.23 4.28 -0.96
N GLY A 124 -17.03 4.54 -1.99
CA GLY A 124 -16.53 5.04 -3.27
C GLY A 124 -15.92 6.45 -3.19
N GLN A 125 -16.22 7.26 -2.17
CA GLN A 125 -15.53 8.53 -1.93
C GLN A 125 -14.14 8.27 -1.32
N MET A 126 -14.04 7.32 -0.40
CA MET A 126 -12.77 6.91 0.22
C MET A 126 -11.84 6.24 -0.81
N ALA A 127 -12.38 5.40 -1.68
CA ALA A 127 -11.63 4.70 -2.74
C ALA A 127 -11.02 5.62 -3.80
N LYS A 128 -11.39 6.91 -3.87
CA LYS A 128 -10.81 7.85 -4.85
C LYS A 128 -9.33 8.13 -4.60
N ASP A 129 -8.89 8.02 -3.35
CA ASP A 129 -7.54 8.40 -2.95
C ASP A 129 -6.93 7.49 -1.89
N THR A 130 -7.65 6.45 -1.46
CA THR A 130 -7.22 5.55 -0.37
C THR A 130 -7.08 4.11 -0.87
N VAL A 131 -5.94 3.49 -0.62
CA VAL A 131 -5.68 2.08 -0.99
C VAL A 131 -4.67 1.44 -0.04
N PHE A 132 -4.79 0.14 0.15
CA PHE A 132 -3.74 -0.65 0.80
C PHE A 132 -2.76 -1.16 -0.24
N LEU A 133 -1.48 -1.19 0.10
CA LEU A 133 -0.45 -1.90 -0.66
C LEU A 133 0.06 -3.04 0.22
N SER A 134 -0.29 -4.27 -0.16
CA SER A 134 0.25 -5.49 0.45
C SER A 134 1.58 -5.81 -0.22
N VAL A 135 2.63 -5.96 0.58
CA VAL A 135 4.00 -6.20 0.15
C VAL A 135 4.46 -7.53 0.73
N TYR A 136 4.82 -8.47 -0.12
CA TYR A 136 5.17 -9.83 0.25
C TYR A 136 6.67 -10.08 0.09
N GLU A 137 7.31 -10.65 1.10
CA GLU A 137 8.75 -10.96 1.06
C GLU A 137 9.04 -12.08 0.06
N ARG A 138 8.17 -13.08 -0.04
CA ARG A 138 8.39 -14.28 -0.84
C ARG A 138 7.21 -14.54 -1.77
N PHE A 139 7.48 -15.23 -2.87
CA PHE A 139 6.43 -15.75 -3.74
C PHE A 139 5.92 -17.08 -3.15
N GLY A 140 4.62 -17.22 -2.91
CA GLY A 140 4.01 -18.42 -2.30
C GLY A 140 3.69 -18.26 -0.81
N GLY A 141 4.08 -19.24 0.02
CA GLY A 141 3.72 -19.34 1.45
C GLY A 141 4.14 -18.11 2.25
N ASN A 142 3.19 -17.21 2.49
CA ASN A 142 3.41 -15.92 3.12
C ASN A 142 2.74 -15.88 4.49
N SER A 143 3.41 -16.46 5.48
CA SER A 143 2.99 -16.31 6.90
C SER A 143 3.23 -14.90 7.41
N GLN A 144 3.98 -14.04 6.70
CA GLN A 144 4.17 -12.64 7.05
C GLN A 144 4.18 -11.76 5.80
N TRP A 145 3.56 -10.58 5.90
CA TRP A 145 3.57 -9.56 4.85
C TRP A 145 3.55 -8.16 5.47
N MET A 146 3.98 -7.15 4.72
CA MET A 146 3.86 -5.75 5.13
C MET A 146 2.65 -5.12 4.46
N ASN A 147 1.82 -4.40 5.21
CA ASN A 147 0.77 -3.56 4.65
C ASN A 147 1.18 -2.10 4.75
N ILE A 148 0.90 -1.33 3.71
CA ILE A 148 1.05 0.12 3.68
C ILE A 148 -0.31 0.72 3.32
N LEU A 149 -0.84 1.61 4.15
CA LEU A 149 -2.04 2.38 3.85
C LEU A 149 -1.63 3.70 3.20
N LEU A 150 -2.12 3.92 1.99
CA LEU A 150 -1.92 5.14 1.22
C LEU A 150 -3.20 5.96 1.25
N HIS A 151 -3.06 7.27 1.46
CA HIS A 151 -4.18 8.21 1.34
C HIS A 151 -3.68 9.58 0.88
N GLY A 152 -4.38 10.18 -0.09
CA GLY A 152 -4.16 11.58 -0.45
C GLY A 152 -2.79 11.90 -1.05
N GLY A 153 -1.97 10.92 -1.42
CA GLY A 153 -0.59 11.14 -1.85
C GLY A 153 0.45 11.01 -0.73
N ASP A 154 0.11 10.33 0.37
CA ASP A 154 1.05 10.03 1.46
C ASP A 154 0.90 8.58 1.98
N ILE A 155 1.93 8.10 2.68
CA ILE A 155 1.85 6.89 3.52
C ILE A 155 1.29 7.31 4.87
N VAL A 156 0.07 6.91 5.18
CA VAL A 156 -0.57 7.27 6.47
C VAL A 156 -0.28 6.25 7.58
N ALA A 157 0.01 5.00 7.21
CA ALA A 157 0.42 3.96 8.15
C ALA A 157 1.08 2.80 7.41
N GLN A 158 1.88 2.03 8.13
CA GLN A 158 2.41 0.76 7.67
C GLN A 158 2.57 -0.19 8.85
N ASP A 159 2.42 -1.49 8.62
CA ASP A 159 2.65 -2.52 9.62
C ASP A 159 3.11 -3.84 9.00
N ARG A 160 3.63 -4.72 9.84
CA ARG A 160 3.85 -6.12 9.49
C ARG A 160 2.69 -6.94 10.02
N LYS A 161 2.09 -7.74 9.16
CA LYS A 161 1.06 -8.72 9.49
C LYS A 161 1.65 -10.11 9.43
N SER A 162 1.09 -11.01 10.22
CA SER A 162 1.37 -12.44 10.15
C SER A 162 0.07 -13.22 9.99
N GLY A 163 0.06 -14.22 9.12
CA GLY A 163 -0.94 -15.27 9.11
C GLY A 163 -0.67 -16.21 10.26
N LEU A 164 -1.69 -16.44 11.10
CA LEU A 164 -1.71 -17.52 12.10
C LEU A 164 -1.74 -18.88 11.40
#